data_AF-A0A2T5CH73-F1
#
_entry.id   AF-A0A2T5CH73-F1
#
_cell.length_a   1.000
_cell.length_b   1.000
_cell.length_c   1.000
_cell.angle_alpha   90.00
_cell.angle_beta   90.00
_cell.angle_gamma   90.00
#
_symmetry.space_group_name_H-M   'P 1'
#
loop_
_entity.id
_entity.type
_entity.pdbx_description
1 polymer ?
#
loop_
_entity_poly.entity_id
_entity_poly.type
_entity_poly.pdbx_seq_one_letter_code
_entity_poly.pdbx_strand_id
1 'polypeptide(L)'
;MDFHHIRGIFSPERLEGIFPAQRSTDFFEALYGDADEAAFDVKLAFDGVAAGRLNFQFQLVQRPGKCLACNLTYGLPKVFTRHPVINMTGLVADIAAALDLPASRLQWSLDQTEPRRQDLHVVPLPITILPE
;
A
#
# COMPACT_ATOMS: atom_id res chain seq x y z
N MET A 1 16.83 11.86 -10.18
CA MET A 1 15.38 11.94 -10.40
C MET A 1 14.84 13.04 -9.51
N ASP A 2 14.13 14.00 -10.09
CA ASP A 2 13.56 15.11 -9.32
C ASP A 2 12.21 14.73 -8.70
N PHE A 3 11.93 15.23 -7.50
CA PHE A 3 10.70 14.93 -6.74
C PHE A 3 9.41 15.19 -7.55
N HIS A 4 9.39 16.28 -8.32
CA HIS A 4 8.24 16.67 -9.13
C HIS A 4 7.94 15.66 -10.25
N HIS A 5 8.99 15.07 -10.82
CA HIS A 5 8.88 14.04 -11.85
C HIS A 5 8.32 12.73 -11.26
N ILE A 6 8.84 12.29 -10.11
CA ILE A 6 8.39 11.06 -9.43
C ILE A 6 6.92 11.18 -9.00
N ARG A 7 6.52 12.34 -8.49
CA ARG A 7 5.13 12.59 -8.10
C ARG A 7 4.18 12.58 -9.31
N GLY A 8 4.65 12.96 -10.49
CA GLY A 8 3.91 12.82 -11.75
C GLY A 8 3.79 11.36 -12.21
N ILE A 9 4.81 10.54 -11.97
CA ILE A 9 4.77 9.09 -12.25
C ILE A 9 3.74 8.40 -11.36
N PHE A 10 3.75 8.70 -10.06
CA PHE A 10 2.88 8.08 -9.05
C PHE A 10 1.67 8.97 -8.71
N SER A 11 0.91 9.35 -9.73
CA SER A 11 -0.37 10.02 -9.55
C SER A 11 -1.39 9.08 -8.88
N PRO A 12 -2.42 9.61 -8.19
CA PRO A 12 -3.49 8.79 -7.64
C PRO A 12 -4.14 7.84 -8.66
N GLU A 13 -4.35 8.30 -9.91
CA GLU A 13 -4.92 7.43 -10.95
C GLU A 13 -3.99 6.27 -11.31
N ARG A 14 -2.68 6.53 -11.38
CA ARG A 14 -1.68 5.49 -11.66
C ARG A 14 -1.61 4.47 -10.54
N LEU A 15 -1.68 4.92 -9.29
CA LEU A 15 -1.67 4.04 -8.13
C LEU A 15 -2.95 3.20 -8.03
N GLU A 16 -4.10 3.74 -8.42
CA GLU A 16 -5.34 2.97 -8.54
C GLU A 16 -5.22 1.88 -9.63
N GLY A 17 -4.48 2.14 -10.71
CA GLY A 17 -4.13 1.11 -11.70
C GLY A 17 -3.22 0.01 -11.14
N ILE A 18 -2.27 0.36 -10.26
CA ILE A 18 -1.33 -0.58 -9.64
C ILE A 18 -1.99 -1.36 -8.50
N PHE A 19 -2.85 -0.74 -7.71
CA PHE A 19 -3.57 -1.35 -6.59
C PHE A 19 -5.03 -0.86 -6.61
N PRO A 20 -5.88 -1.48 -7.44
CA PRO A 20 -7.27 -1.06 -7.57
C PRO A 20 -8.05 -1.41 -6.30
N ALA A 21 -9.13 -0.66 -6.03
CA ALA A 21 -10.04 -0.91 -4.91
C ALA A 21 -10.53 -2.37 -4.84
N GLN A 22 -10.68 -3.04 -5.99
CA GLN A 22 -11.05 -4.45 -6.06
C GLN A 22 -10.08 -5.37 -5.31
N ARG A 23 -8.77 -5.06 -5.26
CA ARG A 23 -7.81 -5.85 -4.45
C ARG A 23 -8.13 -5.80 -2.96
N SER A 24 -8.64 -4.66 -2.48
CA SER A 24 -9.11 -4.54 -1.10
C SER A 24 -10.33 -5.44 -0.87
N THR A 25 -11.31 -5.40 -1.78
CA THR A 25 -12.50 -6.25 -1.72
C THR A 25 -12.12 -7.73 -1.74
N ASP A 26 -11.33 -8.17 -2.71
CA ASP A 26 -10.89 -9.55 -2.86
C ASP A 26 -10.08 -10.05 -1.65
N PHE A 27 -9.29 -9.16 -1.03
CA PHE A 27 -8.54 -9.47 0.18
C PHE A 27 -9.48 -9.80 1.35
N PHE A 28 -10.51 -8.98 1.56
CA PHE A 28 -11.46 -9.19 2.65
C PHE A 28 -12.43 -10.33 2.38
N GLU A 29 -12.83 -10.53 1.12
CA GLU A 29 -13.58 -11.71 0.70
C GLU A 29 -12.80 -12.99 1.03
N ALA A 30 -11.50 -13.04 0.71
CA ALA A 30 -10.67 -14.19 1.03
C ALA A 30 -10.45 -14.39 2.55
N LEU A 31 -10.47 -13.30 3.33
CA LEU A 31 -10.21 -13.33 4.77
C LEU A 31 -11.45 -13.65 5.61
N TYR A 32 -12.61 -13.11 5.23
CA TYR A 32 -13.87 -13.20 6.00
C TYR A 32 -14.95 -14.00 5.29
N GLY A 33 -14.83 -14.27 3.98
CA GLY A 33 -15.89 -14.87 3.16
C GLY A 33 -17.00 -13.88 2.78
N ASP A 34 -16.87 -12.62 3.19
CA ASP A 34 -17.72 -11.50 2.81
C ASP A 34 -16.95 -10.20 3.01
N ALA A 35 -16.68 -9.49 1.90
CA ALA A 35 -15.99 -8.22 1.95
C ALA A 35 -16.72 -7.15 2.78
N ASP A 36 -18.05 -7.18 2.93
CA ASP A 36 -18.84 -6.20 3.70
C ASP A 36 -18.63 -6.29 5.21
N GLU A 37 -18.07 -7.40 5.69
CA GLU A 37 -17.66 -7.53 7.09
C GLU A 37 -16.48 -6.61 7.42
N ALA A 38 -15.64 -6.27 6.44
CA ALA A 38 -14.48 -5.43 6.62
C ALA A 38 -14.82 -4.06 7.20
N ALA A 39 -13.98 -3.59 8.13
CA ALA A 39 -14.15 -2.30 8.78
C ALA A 39 -13.53 -1.12 8.00
N PHE A 40 -12.71 -1.41 6.99
CA PHE A 40 -11.97 -0.44 6.22
C PHE A 40 -11.66 -0.94 4.81
N ASP A 41 -11.35 0.00 3.93
CA ASP A 41 -10.76 -0.27 2.62
C ASP A 41 -9.26 -0.02 2.65
N VAL A 42 -8.53 -0.75 1.82
CA VAL A 42 -7.09 -0.61 1.62
C VAL A 42 -6.85 0.14 0.32
N LYS A 43 -6.05 1.21 0.36
CA LYS A 43 -5.67 2.00 -0.83
C LYS A 43 -4.17 2.23 -0.86
N LEU A 44 -3.55 2.16 -2.03
CA LEU A 44 -2.15 2.52 -2.18
C LEU A 44 -2.02 4.03 -2.43
N ALA A 45 -1.12 4.68 -1.69
CA ALA A 45 -0.83 6.09 -1.86
C ALA A 45 0.69 6.34 -1.87
N PHE A 46 1.11 7.39 -2.59
CA PHE A 46 2.48 7.87 -2.60
C PHE A 46 2.58 9.13 -1.73
N ASP A 47 3.38 9.04 -0.67
CA ASP A 47 3.55 10.10 0.34
C ASP A 47 4.71 11.06 -0.03
N GLY A 48 5.67 10.58 -0.82
CA GLY A 48 6.72 11.41 -1.38
C GLY A 48 8.08 10.74 -1.40
N VAL A 49 9.13 11.56 -1.50
CA VAL A 49 10.53 11.09 -1.45
C VAL A 49 11.18 11.74 -0.24
N ALA A 50 11.73 10.93 0.67
CA ALA A 50 12.45 11.42 1.83
C ALA A 50 13.68 10.56 2.10
N ALA A 51 14.79 11.18 2.51
CA ALA A 51 16.04 10.48 2.83
C ALA A 51 16.51 9.50 1.73
N GLY A 52 16.30 9.86 0.45
CA GLY A 52 16.67 9.02 -0.69
C GLY A 52 15.78 7.79 -0.92
N ARG A 53 14.61 7.72 -0.28
CA ARG A 53 13.64 6.63 -0.42
C ARG A 53 12.33 7.13 -0.98
N LEU A 54 11.66 6.28 -1.75
CA LEU A 54 10.28 6.47 -2.19
C LEU A 54 9.36 5.97 -1.08
N ASN A 55 8.54 6.86 -0.53
CA ASN A 55 7.62 6.54 0.54
C ASN A 55 6.23 6.28 -0.05
N PHE A 56 5.86 5.01 -0.11
CA PHE A 56 4.49 4.59 -0.34
C PHE A 56 3.84 4.25 0.99
N GLN A 57 2.52 4.15 0.98
CA GLN A 57 1.75 3.71 2.14
C GLN A 57 0.46 3.05 1.70
N PHE A 58 0.05 2.01 2.43
CA PHE A 58 -1.32 1.52 2.36
C PHE A 58 -2.16 2.30 3.34
N GLN A 59 -3.12 3.07 2.82
CA GLN A 59 -4.12 3.78 3.60
C GLN A 59 -5.25 2.81 3.94
N LEU A 60 -5.55 2.67 5.23
CA LEU A 60 -6.66 1.92 5.76
C LEU A 60 -7.78 2.92 6.08
N VAL A 61 -8.76 3.03 5.18
CA VAL A 61 -9.82 4.04 5.24
C VAL A 61 -11.07 3.41 5.83
N GLN A 62 -11.55 3.94 6.96
CA GLN A 62 -12.74 3.39 7.63
C GLN A 62 -13.97 3.39 6.72
N ARG A 63 -14.73 2.29 6.73
CA ARG A 63 -16.03 2.21 6.06
C ARG A 63 -17.16 2.83 6.90
N PRO A 64 -18.20 3.39 6.28
CA PRO A 64 -19.35 3.97 7.00
C PRO A 64 -19.97 2.96 7.98
N GLY A 65 -20.25 3.40 9.21
CA GLY A 65 -20.86 2.56 10.24
C GLY A 65 -19.94 1.51 10.88
N LYS A 66 -18.67 1.43 10.48
CA LYS A 66 -17.65 0.56 11.08
C LYS A 66 -16.67 1.38 11.92
N CYS A 67 -15.94 0.74 12.82
CA CYS A 67 -14.94 1.38 13.68
C CYS A 67 -13.54 0.82 13.38
N LEU A 68 -12.68 1.62 12.76
CA LEU A 68 -11.30 1.21 12.45
C LEU A 68 -10.46 1.06 13.71
N ALA A 69 -10.58 2.00 14.65
CA ALA A 69 -9.86 1.96 15.93
C ALA A 69 -10.19 0.72 16.78
N CYS A 70 -11.37 0.14 16.59
CA CYS A 70 -11.82 -1.08 17.27
C CYS A 70 -11.22 -2.35 16.65
N ASN A 71 -10.60 -2.25 15.47
CA ASN A 71 -10.06 -3.38 14.73
C ASN A 71 -8.54 -3.51 14.92
N LEU A 72 -8.07 -4.76 15.00
CA LEU A 72 -6.66 -5.09 15.16
C LEU A 72 -5.92 -4.92 13.82
N THR A 73 -5.31 -3.75 13.61
CA THR A 73 -4.50 -3.50 12.40
C THR A 73 -3.01 -3.77 12.58
N TYR A 74 -2.54 -4.13 13.79
CA TYR A 74 -1.12 -4.34 14.10
C TYR A 74 -0.51 -5.61 13.47
N GLY A 75 -1.33 -6.64 13.19
CA GLY A 75 -0.88 -7.86 12.50
C GLY A 75 -0.84 -7.72 10.97
N LEU A 76 -1.44 -6.66 10.45
CA LEU A 76 -1.72 -6.50 9.03
C LEU A 76 -0.47 -6.47 8.13
N PRO A 77 0.66 -5.83 8.51
CA PRO A 77 1.87 -5.85 7.69
C PRO A 77 2.37 -7.28 7.38
N LYS A 78 2.28 -8.19 8.37
CA LYS A 78 2.69 -9.60 8.21
C LYS A 78 1.73 -10.37 7.30
N VAL A 79 0.43 -10.06 7.38
CA VAL A 79 -0.59 -10.66 6.51
C VAL A 79 -0.39 -10.20 5.08
N PHE A 80 -0.27 -8.88 4.84
CA PHE A 80 -0.07 -8.30 3.51
C PHE A 80 1.15 -8.88 2.79
N THR A 81 2.26 -9.04 3.50
CA THR A 81 3.50 -9.63 2.96
C THR A 81 3.30 -11.04 2.40
N ARG A 82 2.36 -11.82 2.96
CA ARG A 82 2.14 -13.22 2.60
C ARG A 82 0.88 -13.45 1.77
N HIS A 83 0.00 -12.47 1.66
CA HIS A 83 -1.31 -12.66 1.08
C HIS A 83 -1.26 -12.63 -0.46
N PRO A 84 -1.74 -13.67 -1.15
CA PRO A 84 -1.64 -13.78 -2.61
C PRO A 84 -2.43 -12.69 -3.35
N VAL A 85 -3.53 -12.19 -2.76
CA VAL A 85 -4.33 -11.10 -3.37
C VAL A 85 -3.65 -9.73 -3.24
N ILE A 86 -2.99 -9.48 -2.11
CA ILE A 86 -2.24 -8.22 -1.93
C ILE A 86 -1.03 -8.20 -2.87
N ASN A 87 -0.40 -9.37 -3.04
CA ASN A 87 0.67 -9.62 -4.00
C ASN A 87 1.77 -8.55 -3.95
N MET A 88 2.43 -8.42 -2.80
CA MET A 88 3.49 -7.42 -2.61
C MET A 88 4.60 -7.51 -3.64
N THR A 89 4.99 -8.72 -4.05
CA THR A 89 6.00 -8.94 -5.08
C THR A 89 5.57 -8.35 -6.43
N GLY A 90 4.33 -8.63 -6.87
CA GLY A 90 3.79 -8.07 -8.11
C GLY A 90 3.63 -6.55 -8.02
N LEU A 91 3.12 -6.03 -6.90
CA LEU A 91 2.97 -4.60 -6.67
C LEU A 91 4.30 -3.85 -6.78
N VAL A 92 5.36 -4.37 -6.15
CA VAL A 92 6.68 -3.72 -6.23
C VAL A 92 7.27 -3.84 -7.63
N ALA A 93 6.98 -4.94 -8.34
CA ALA A 93 7.36 -5.06 -9.75
C ALA A 93 6.65 -4.03 -10.64
N ASP A 94 5.35 -3.76 -10.41
CA ASP A 94 4.59 -2.72 -11.11
C ASP A 94 5.14 -1.31 -10.82
N ILE A 95 5.54 -1.04 -9.57
CA ILE A 95 6.22 0.21 -9.19
C ILE A 95 7.58 0.33 -9.88
N ALA A 96 8.36 -0.76 -9.95
CA ALA A 96 9.64 -0.77 -10.65
C ALA A 96 9.46 -0.50 -12.15
N ALA A 97 8.48 -1.16 -12.78
CA ALA A 97 8.14 -0.94 -14.17
C ALA A 97 7.70 0.51 -14.44
N ALA A 98 6.95 1.13 -13.52
CA ALA A 98 6.58 2.54 -13.64
C ALA A 98 7.78 3.51 -13.58
N LEU A 99 8.92 3.06 -13.04
CA LEU A 99 10.19 3.79 -12.96
C LEU A 99 11.19 3.39 -14.06
N ASP A 100 10.79 2.50 -14.98
CA ASP A 100 11.68 1.89 -15.97
C ASP A 100 12.91 1.19 -15.34
N LEU A 101 12.70 0.58 -14.17
CA LEU A 101 13.72 -0.17 -13.43
C LEU A 101 13.35 -1.66 -13.32
N PRO A 102 14.34 -2.56 -13.26
CA PRO A 102 14.07 -3.95 -12.91
C PRO A 102 13.63 -4.05 -11.44
N ALA A 103 12.71 -4.97 -11.15
CA ALA A 103 12.20 -5.18 -9.78
C ALA A 103 13.31 -5.50 -8.77
N SER A 104 14.41 -6.14 -9.21
CA SER A 104 15.59 -6.41 -8.37
C SER A 104 16.30 -5.16 -7.85
N ARG A 105 16.07 -4.00 -8.46
CA ARG A 105 16.60 -2.72 -7.98
C ARG A 105 15.75 -2.07 -6.90
N LEU A 106 14.56 -2.59 -6.61
CA LEU A 106 13.72 -2.07 -5.53
C LEU A 106 13.83 -2.95 -4.30
N GLN A 107 14.42 -2.41 -3.25
CA GLN A 107 14.36 -2.99 -1.90
C GLN A 107 13.22 -2.33 -1.13
N TRP A 108 12.35 -3.12 -0.51
CA TRP A 108 11.17 -2.61 0.20
C TRP A 108 10.99 -3.29 1.56
N SER A 109 10.28 -2.61 2.46
CA SER A 109 9.76 -3.18 3.70
C SER A 109 8.31 -2.75 3.92
N LEU A 110 7.58 -3.48 4.74
CA LEU A 110 6.32 -3.00 5.32
C LEU A 110 6.54 -2.74 6.80
N ASP A 111 6.36 -1.49 7.19
CA ASP A 111 6.56 -1.07 8.56
C ASP A 111 5.27 -1.31 9.37
N GLN A 112 5.30 -0.95 10.65
CA GLN A 112 4.13 -1.13 11.52
C GLN A 112 3.00 -0.20 11.12
N THR A 113 1.76 -0.63 11.38
CA THR A 113 0.59 0.21 11.17
C THR A 113 0.61 1.42 12.11
N GLU A 114 0.47 2.62 11.55
CA GLU A 114 0.46 3.89 12.26
C GLU A 114 -0.95 4.50 12.23
N PRO A 115 -1.56 4.79 13.39
CA PRO A 115 -2.83 5.50 13.43
C PRO A 115 -2.59 6.98 13.14
N ARG A 116 -2.97 7.44 11.93
CA ARG A 116 -2.87 8.85 11.56
C ARG A 116 -4.06 9.66 12.05
N ARG A 117 -5.25 9.08 11.97
CA ARG A 117 -6.52 9.60 12.50
C ARG A 117 -7.44 8.43 12.89
N GLN A 118 -8.56 8.72 13.55
CA GLN A 118 -9.53 7.68 13.95
C GLN A 118 -10.13 6.93 12.75
N ASP A 119 -10.25 7.61 11.61
CA ASP A 119 -10.83 7.10 10.36
C ASP A 119 -9.77 6.63 9.35
N LEU A 120 -8.48 6.80 9.67
CA LEU A 120 -7.36 6.57 8.77
C LEU A 120 -6.12 6.05 9.51
N HIS A 121 -5.79 4.79 9.26
CA HIS A 121 -4.49 4.24 9.62
C HIS A 121 -3.63 4.08 8.35
N VAL A 122 -2.31 4.02 8.51
CA VAL A 122 -1.41 3.79 7.38
C VAL A 122 -0.44 2.66 7.68
N VAL A 123 -0.13 1.84 6.68
CA VAL A 123 0.99 0.90 6.73
C VAL A 123 2.08 1.45 5.80
N PRO A 124 3.19 1.98 6.34
CA PRO A 124 4.26 2.52 5.51
C PRO A 124 4.93 1.43 4.68
N LEU A 125 5.18 1.75 3.41
CA LEU A 125 5.90 0.95 2.43
C LEU A 125 7.07 1.79 1.90
N PRO A 126 8.16 1.93 2.67
CA PRO A 126 9.37 2.58 2.18
C PRO A 126 10.05 1.69 1.14
N ILE A 127 10.44 2.31 0.02
CA ILE A 127 11.16 1.65 -1.08
C ILE A 127 12.48 2.38 -1.32
N THR A 128 13.57 1.63 -1.29
CA THR A 128 14.92 2.10 -1.63
C THR A 128 15.29 1.61 -3.02
N ILE A 129 15.75 2.53 -3.87
CA ILE A 129 16.32 2.18 -5.16
C ILE A 129 17.80 1.84 -4.94
N LEU A 130 18.17 0.59 -5.16
CA LEU A 130 19.55 0.12 -5.08
C LEU A 130 20.38 0.67 -6.24
N PRO A 131 21.70 0.92 -6.07
CA PRO A 131 22.59 1.25 -7.19
C PRO A 131 22.69 0.09 -8.19
N GLU A 132 23.21 0.38 -9.39
CA GLU A 132 23.54 -0.65 -10.41
C GLU A 132 24.72 -1.52 -10.01
#